data_AF-A0A3T0M2C2-F1
#
_entry.id   AF-A0A3T0M2C2-F1
#
_cell.length_a   1.000
_cell.length_b   1.000
_cell.length_c   1.000
_cell.angle_alpha   90.00
_cell.angle_beta   90.00
_cell.angle_gamma   90.00
#
_symmetry.space_group_name_H-M   'P 1'
#
loop_
_entity.id
_entity.type
_entity.pdbx_description
1 polymer ?
#
loop_
_entity_poly.entity_id
_entity_poly.type
_entity_poly.pdbx_seq_one_letter_code
_entity_poly.pdbx_strand_id
1 'polypeptide(L)' 'MFLIWDNYRIHKAKNIEEFAELHKEKLFLINLPTYSPMLNSQENV' A
#
# COMPACT_ATOMS: atom_id res chain seq x y z
N MET A 1 -2.54 11.27 -5.28
CA MET A 1 -2.71 9.92 -5.88
C MET A 1 -2.82 8.92 -4.76
N PHE A 2 -3.75 7.97 -4.86
CA PHE A 2 -3.91 6.90 -3.88
C PHE A 2 -3.29 5.62 -4.41
N LEU A 3 -2.51 4.94 -3.57
CA LEU A 3 -2.05 3.58 -3.84
C LEU A 3 -2.66 2.67 -2.79
N ILE A 4 -3.38 1.66 -3.25
CA ILE A 4 -3.95 0.61 -2.42
C ILE A 4 -3.15 -0.65 -2.76
N TRP A 5 -2.68 -1.34 -1.73
CA TRP A 5 -1.97 -2.61 -1.88
C TRP A 5 -2.21 -3.52 -0.67
N ASP A 6 -1.86 -4.79 -0.81
CA ASP A 6 -2.00 -5.77 0.26
C ASP A 6 -1.03 -5.49 1.43
N ASN A 7 -1.15 -6.28 2.50
CA ASN A 7 -0.32 -6.11 3.70
C ASN A 7 1.04 -6.86 3.60
N TYR A 8 1.57 -7.08 2.40
CA TYR A 8 2.81 -7.83 2.24
C TYR A 8 3.99 -7.11 2.92
N ARG A 9 4.94 -7.88 3.47
CA ARG A 9 6.02 -7.33 4.32
C ARG A 9 6.89 -6.30 3.61
N ILE A 10 7.06 -6.44 2.29
CA ILE A 10 7.89 -5.51 1.50
C ILE A 10 7.31 -4.08 1.49
N HIS A 11 5.99 -3.93 1.66
CA HIS A 11 5.31 -2.63 1.68
C HIS A 11 5.62 -1.81 2.94
N LYS A 12 6.23 -2.44 3.95
CA LYS A 12 6.70 -1.83 5.20
C LYS A 12 8.22 -1.84 5.30
N ALA A 13 8.91 -2.12 4.20
CA ALA A 13 10.36 -2.03 4.17
C ALA A 13 10.76 -0.55 4.37
N LYS A 14 11.85 -0.32 5.09
CA LYS A 14 12.31 1.04 5.45
C LYS A 14 12.42 1.98 4.25
N ASN A 15 12.97 1.49 3.13
CA ASN A 15 13.12 2.28 1.91
C ASN A 15 11.77 2.67 1.28
N ILE A 16 10.73 1.86 1.48
CA ILE A 16 9.36 2.15 1.02
C ILE A 16 8.72 3.21 1.91
N GLU A 17 8.88 3.11 3.24
CA GLU A 17 8.37 4.11 4.18
C GLU A 17 9.05 5.47 3.97
N GLU A 18 10.37 5.50 3.77
CA GLU A 18 11.13 6.71 3.46
C GLU A 18 10.67 7.36 2.15
N PHE A 19 10.40 6.56 1.11
CA PHE A 19 9.85 7.04 -0.15
C PHE A 19 8.44 7.62 0.04
N ALA A 20 7.57 6.95 0.79
CA ALA A 20 6.22 7.41 1.06
C ALA A 20 6.22 8.75 1.81
N GLU A 21 7.07 8.90 2.82
CA GLU A 21 7.18 10.13 3.61
C GLU A 21 7.69 11.30 2.76
N LEU A 22 8.71 11.06 1.90
CA LEU A 22 9.24 12.07 0.98
C LEU A 22 8.18 12.59 -0.02
N HIS A 23 7.17 11.76 -0.31
CA HIS A 23 6.15 12.05 -1.31
C HIS A 23 4.73 12.22 -0.75
N LYS A 24 4.56 12.34 0.58
CA LYS A 24 3.25 12.35 1.26
C LYS A 24 2.25 13.41 0.79
N GLU A 25 2.74 14.51 0.22
CA GLU A 25 1.88 15.56 -0.36
C GLU A 25 1.18 15.13 -1.65
N LYS A 26 1.72 14.12 -2.34
CA LYS A 26 1.27 13.66 -3.65
C LYS A 26 0.83 12.20 -3.65
N LEU A 27 1.34 11.39 -2.72
CA LEU A 27 1.09 9.96 -2.61
C LEU A 27 0.47 9.63 -1.24
N PHE A 28 -0.69 8.99 -1.26
CA PHE A 28 -1.38 8.52 -0.07
C PHE A 28 -1.47 6.99 -0.13
N LEU A 29 -0.84 6.31 0.83
CA LEU A 29 -0.79 4.85 0.89
C LEU A 29 -1.92 4.30 1.76
N ILE A 30 -2.62 3.28 1.25
CA ILE A 30 -3.66 2.57 1.98
C ILE A 30 -3.28 1.09 2.01
N ASN A 31 -2.89 0.62 3.20
CA ASN A 31 -2.60 -0.78 3.45
C ASN A 31 -3.90 -1.53 3.76
N LEU A 32 -4.16 -2.61 3.04
CA LEU A 32 -5.29 -3.48 3.35
C LEU A 32 -5.01 -4.35 4.59
N PRO A 33 -6.05 -4.83 5.31
CA PRO A 33 -5.89 -5.81 6.36
C PRO A 33 -5.32 -7.14 5.82
N THR A 34 -4.60 -7.87 6.67
CA THR A 34 -4.06 -9.18 6.30
C THR A 34 -5.20 -10.16 5.94
N TYR A 35 -4.95 -11.05 4.97
CA TYR A 35 -5.92 -12.05 4.51
C TYR A 35 -7.27 -11.48 4.04
N SER A 36 -7.24 -10.26 3.49
CA SER A 36 -8.45 -9.60 2.97
C SER A 36 -8.42 -9.40 1.45
N PRO A 37 -8.29 -10.48 0.64
CA PRO A 37 -8.19 -10.38 -0.81
C PRO A 37 -9.45 -9.78 -1.45
N MET A 38 -10.63 -9.97 -0.82
CA MET A 38 -11.89 -9.37 -1.26
C MET A 38 -11.88 -7.83 -1.27
N LEU A 39 -10.98 -7.21 -0.51
CA LEU A 39 -10.82 -5.75 -0.50
C LEU A 39 -9.84 -5.25 -1.58
N ASN A 40 -9.05 -6.16 -2.17
CA ASN A 40 -8.15 -5.83 -3.26
C ASN A 40 -8.88 -5.98 -4.60
N SER A 41 -9.20 -4.86 -5.25
CA SER A 41 -9.88 -4.87 -6.55
C SER A 41 -9.08 -5.62 -7.62
N GLN A 42 -7.75 -5.71 -7.51
CA GLN A 42 -6.91 -6.45 -8.47
C GLN A 42 -7.12 -7.96 -8.44
N GLU A 43 -7.59 -8.54 -7.33
CA GLU A 43 -7.87 -9.99 -7.22
C GLU A 43 -9.12 -10.40 -8.00
N ASN A 44 -9.94 -9.43 -8.42
CA ASN A 44 -11.20 -9.65 -9.13
C ASN A 44 -11.13 -9.22 -10.61
N VAL A 45 -9.93 -9.01 -11.15
CA VAL A 45 -9.67 -8.63 -12.56
C VAL A 45 -9.52 -9.87 -13.44
#